data_AF-A0A2E8A9A4-F1
#
_entry.id   AF-A0A2E8A9A4-F1
#
_cell.length_a   1.000
_cell.length_b   1.000
_cell.length_c   1.000
_cell.angle_alpha   90.00
_cell.angle_beta   90.00
_cell.angle_gamma   90.00
#
_symmetry.space_group_name_H-M   'P 1'
#
loop_
_entity.id
_entity.type
_entity.pdbx_description
1 polymer ?
#
loop_
_entity_poly.entity_id
_entity_poly.type
_entity_poly.pdbx_seq_one_letter_code
_entity_poly.pdbx_strand_id
1 'polypeptide(L)'
;MGRLGFRPPDGSTNGSFGSVYTDSIYGAAVAEFEIPALSTSTDRTALPKATNIQNFKELDDIYTDNNGRDRIGYIGYADGKLYVATYKNYDNSSSAENVAIFDNAANLQAGGRGAIEVVGRDSTVNYFAPIPAEWQSALGGTHLVGSGGGMSISSRTSYGPALFAFTPADVGPTDTTISTVKHMQFPHDKGDGQPGALATDIYPRPVDWEENNVHPEWDQYNESVTRHYLNQLGFATYEEWRTSSPRTEWSTLTPPDPSIVNDLWVNNSHGVCHPEIGFIVPGTSTFLAIGRMSGRRYGIGYKEIGFQGGNADNGGAPLDRTDRDNWFWAFDLNEVVAAPNSYSTQPYDYGVFQNNRWADYMFDDVNGMVSGGAYDPDNDRLYVAQKYEGGGVIEIVVSVYSLGVQS
;
A
#
# COMPACT_ATOMS: atom_id res chain seq x y z
N MET A 1 2.07 -10.21 -3.65
CA MET A 1 1.12 -10.86 -4.57
C MET A 1 -0.20 -10.12 -4.54
N GLY A 2 -0.74 -9.88 -5.72
CA GLY A 2 -1.95 -9.10 -5.95
C GLY A 2 -1.67 -7.64 -6.30
N ARG A 3 -0.45 -7.31 -6.74
CA ARG A 3 -0.15 -6.03 -7.40
C ARG A 3 -0.79 -6.04 -8.77
N LEU A 4 -1.45 -4.97 -9.18
CA LEU A 4 -2.09 -4.89 -10.48
C LEU A 4 -1.53 -3.74 -11.29
N GLY A 5 -1.38 -3.95 -12.60
CA GLY A 5 -1.20 -2.90 -13.60
C GLY A 5 -2.19 -3.09 -14.73
N PHE A 6 -2.94 -2.05 -15.11
CA PHE A 6 -3.94 -2.14 -16.16
C PHE A 6 -3.35 -1.78 -17.52
N ARG A 7 -3.63 -2.60 -18.53
CA ARG A 7 -3.36 -2.27 -19.94
C ARG A 7 -4.67 -2.18 -20.70
N PRO A 8 -4.97 -1.01 -21.31
CA PRO A 8 -6.17 -0.82 -22.11
C PRO A 8 -6.29 -1.84 -23.25
N PRO A 9 -7.52 -2.13 -23.72
CA PRO A 9 -7.73 -2.94 -24.92
C PRO A 9 -6.96 -2.38 -26.12
N ASP A 10 -6.17 -3.22 -26.79
CA ASP A 10 -5.42 -2.83 -27.99
C ASP A 10 -6.07 -3.29 -29.31
N GLY A 11 -7.25 -3.91 -29.22
CA GLY A 11 -7.98 -4.47 -30.36
C GLY A 11 -7.37 -5.75 -30.94
N SER A 12 -6.39 -6.36 -30.26
CA SER A 12 -5.70 -7.56 -30.72
C SER A 12 -5.61 -8.66 -29.67
N THR A 13 -4.62 -8.61 -28.77
CA THR A 13 -4.15 -9.77 -27.99
C THR A 13 -4.60 -9.77 -26.54
N ASN A 14 -5.11 -8.65 -26.03
CA ASN A 14 -5.57 -8.54 -24.64
C ASN A 14 -7.10 -8.38 -24.49
N GLY A 15 -7.88 -8.83 -25.48
CA GLY A 15 -9.34 -8.91 -25.38
C GLY A 15 -10.05 -7.56 -25.39
N SER A 16 -11.38 -7.60 -25.30
CA SER A 16 -12.24 -6.40 -25.39
C SER A 16 -12.27 -5.54 -24.13
N PHE A 17 -11.83 -6.09 -23.00
CA PHE A 17 -11.77 -5.39 -21.71
C PHE A 17 -10.34 -5.01 -21.32
N GLY A 18 -9.35 -5.37 -22.14
CA GLY A 18 -7.94 -5.20 -21.84
C GLY A 18 -7.43 -6.29 -20.91
N SER A 19 -6.29 -6.01 -20.29
CA SER A 19 -5.57 -6.97 -19.45
C SER A 19 -5.10 -6.34 -18.15
N VAL A 20 -4.79 -7.21 -17.19
CA VAL A 20 -4.04 -6.84 -15.99
C VAL A 20 -2.73 -7.60 -15.93
N TYR A 21 -1.68 -6.91 -15.53
CA TYR A 21 -0.45 -7.51 -15.05
C TYR A 21 -0.57 -7.81 -13.57
N THR A 22 0.01 -8.93 -13.10
CA THR A 22 0.10 -9.25 -11.67
C THR A 22 1.41 -9.93 -11.31
N ASP A 23 1.79 -9.82 -10.04
CA ASP A 23 2.97 -10.46 -9.47
C ASP A 23 2.73 -11.91 -9.00
N SER A 24 3.82 -12.68 -8.91
CA SER A 24 3.84 -14.05 -8.38
C SER A 24 3.87 -14.11 -6.85
N ILE A 25 3.46 -15.25 -6.26
CA ILE A 25 3.68 -15.56 -4.84
C ILE A 25 5.06 -16.17 -4.56
N TYR A 26 5.73 -16.72 -5.57
CA TYR A 26 6.96 -17.54 -5.41
C TYR A 26 8.24 -16.80 -5.80
N GLY A 27 8.16 -15.53 -6.18
CA GLY A 27 9.31 -14.75 -6.65
C GLY A 27 8.89 -13.35 -7.14
N ALA A 28 9.88 -12.53 -7.43
CA ALA A 28 9.67 -11.22 -8.05
C ALA A 28 9.45 -11.42 -9.57
N ALA A 29 8.26 -11.91 -9.94
CA ALA A 29 7.88 -12.17 -11.33
C ALA A 29 6.59 -11.48 -11.71
N VAL A 30 6.44 -11.11 -12.97
CA VAL A 30 5.22 -10.50 -13.51
C VAL A 30 4.66 -11.33 -14.67
N ALA A 31 3.34 -11.49 -14.71
CA ALA A 31 2.59 -12.11 -15.80
C ALA A 31 1.43 -11.20 -16.23
N GLU A 32 0.86 -11.45 -17.42
CA GLU A 32 -0.31 -10.73 -17.93
C GLU A 32 -1.49 -11.69 -18.10
N PHE A 33 -2.67 -11.22 -17.69
CA PHE A 33 -3.93 -11.94 -17.80
C PHE A 33 -5.00 -11.08 -18.49
N GLU A 34 -5.72 -11.67 -19.43
CA GLU A 34 -6.88 -11.05 -20.08
C GLU A 34 -8.02 -10.88 -19.07
N ILE A 35 -8.66 -9.70 -19.08
CA ILE A 35 -9.82 -9.41 -18.23
C ILE A 35 -11.05 -10.09 -18.86
N PRO A 36 -11.69 -11.06 -18.19
CA PRO A 36 -12.90 -11.69 -18.70
C PRO A 36 -14.10 -10.75 -18.59
N ALA A 37 -15.23 -11.13 -19.19
CA ALA A 37 -16.51 -10.46 -18.92
C ALA A 37 -16.79 -10.45 -17.41
N LEU A 38 -17.14 -9.29 -16.86
CA LEU A 38 -17.34 -9.11 -15.42
C LEU A 38 -18.62 -9.78 -14.93
N SER A 39 -18.62 -10.21 -13.67
CA SER A 39 -19.76 -10.86 -13.00
C SER A 39 -20.11 -10.14 -11.71
N THR A 40 -21.40 -10.05 -11.41
CA THR A 40 -21.91 -9.56 -10.12
C THR A 40 -22.14 -10.68 -9.12
N SER A 41 -21.70 -11.92 -9.40
CA SER A 41 -21.85 -13.06 -8.48
C SER A 41 -21.19 -12.80 -7.12
N THR A 42 -21.86 -13.18 -6.03
CA THR A 42 -21.26 -13.28 -4.68
C THR A 42 -20.70 -14.67 -4.39
N ASP A 43 -20.94 -15.65 -5.27
CA ASP A 43 -20.31 -16.97 -5.18
C ASP A 43 -18.96 -16.93 -5.89
N ARG A 44 -17.89 -17.09 -5.10
CA ARG A 44 -16.50 -17.14 -5.56
C ARG A 44 -16.30 -18.19 -6.65
N THR A 45 -16.93 -19.35 -6.53
CA THR A 45 -16.74 -20.46 -7.48
C THR A 45 -17.40 -20.21 -8.84
N ALA A 46 -18.33 -19.26 -8.90
CA ALA A 46 -19.01 -18.82 -10.11
C ALA A 46 -18.37 -17.56 -10.74
N LEU A 47 -17.26 -17.06 -10.17
CA LEU A 47 -16.55 -15.92 -10.75
C LEU A 47 -15.83 -16.33 -12.05
N PRO A 48 -15.87 -15.47 -13.09
CA PRO A 48 -15.08 -15.65 -14.30
C PRO A 48 -13.58 -15.73 -13.97
N LYS A 49 -12.88 -16.69 -14.57
CA LYS A 49 -11.43 -16.85 -14.43
C LYS A 49 -10.72 -16.10 -15.55
N ALA A 50 -9.70 -15.33 -15.21
CA ALA A 50 -8.86 -14.66 -16.19
C ALA A 50 -7.96 -15.68 -16.94
N THR A 51 -7.70 -15.40 -18.22
CA THR A 51 -6.83 -16.22 -19.07
C THR A 51 -5.42 -15.67 -19.04
N ASN A 52 -4.40 -16.49 -18.78
CA ASN A 52 -3.01 -16.05 -18.89
C ASN A 52 -2.64 -15.83 -20.36
N ILE A 53 -2.21 -14.61 -20.71
CA ILE A 53 -1.79 -14.24 -22.07
C ILE A 53 -0.29 -13.97 -22.18
N GLN A 54 0.38 -13.68 -21.07
CA GLN A 54 1.84 -13.73 -20.96
C GLN A 54 2.25 -14.49 -19.70
N ASN A 55 3.10 -15.50 -19.88
CA ASN A 55 3.66 -16.27 -18.77
C ASN A 55 4.52 -15.39 -17.85
N PHE A 56 4.67 -15.83 -16.59
CA PHE A 56 5.53 -15.17 -15.62
C PHE A 56 6.95 -14.97 -16.17
N LYS A 57 7.44 -13.74 -16.01
CA LYS A 57 8.81 -13.34 -16.25
C LYS A 57 9.43 -12.89 -14.93
N GLU A 58 10.43 -13.61 -14.47
CA GLU A 58 11.22 -13.24 -13.29
C GLU A 58 11.98 -11.94 -13.58
N LEU A 59 11.98 -11.02 -12.61
CA LEU A 59 12.71 -9.77 -12.71
C LEU A 59 14.21 -9.97 -12.48
N ASP A 60 14.62 -11.07 -11.86
CA ASP A 60 16.03 -11.47 -11.73
C ASP A 60 16.70 -11.67 -13.09
N ASP A 61 15.94 -11.96 -14.15
CA ASP A 61 16.45 -12.03 -15.51
C ASP A 61 16.74 -10.64 -16.13
N ILE A 62 16.27 -9.57 -15.48
CA ILE A 62 16.33 -8.17 -15.96
C ILE A 62 17.34 -7.37 -15.14
N TYR A 63 17.45 -7.65 -13.85
CA TYR A 63 18.48 -7.08 -13.00
C TYR A 63 19.79 -7.86 -13.17
N THR A 64 20.87 -7.17 -13.57
CA THR A 64 22.22 -7.76 -13.53
C THR A 64 22.67 -8.09 -12.09
N ASP A 65 22.08 -7.41 -11.11
CA ASP A 65 22.16 -7.71 -9.68
C ASP A 65 20.80 -7.34 -9.05
N ASN A 66 20.03 -8.34 -8.62
CA ASN A 66 18.75 -8.10 -7.93
C ASN A 66 18.98 -7.45 -6.54
N ASN A 67 20.23 -7.35 -6.08
CA ASN A 67 20.64 -6.71 -4.83
C ASN A 67 19.92 -7.27 -3.58
N GLY A 68 19.15 -8.37 -3.68
CA GLY A 68 18.33 -8.93 -2.62
C GLY A 68 16.90 -8.39 -2.53
N ARG A 69 16.32 -7.83 -3.60
CA ARG A 69 14.92 -7.38 -3.61
C ARG A 69 13.98 -8.58 -3.67
N ASP A 70 12.98 -8.54 -2.81
CA ASP A 70 12.10 -9.68 -2.52
C ASP A 70 10.62 -9.34 -2.66
N ARG A 71 10.28 -8.10 -3.02
CA ARG A 71 8.91 -7.62 -3.19
C ARG A 71 8.72 -6.81 -4.46
N ILE A 72 7.56 -6.99 -5.09
CA ILE A 72 7.03 -6.07 -6.11
C ILE A 72 6.11 -5.06 -5.42
N GLY A 73 6.33 -3.79 -5.74
CA GLY A 73 5.51 -2.67 -5.34
C GLY A 73 4.39 -2.43 -6.36
N TYR A 74 4.53 -1.47 -7.27
CA TYR A 74 3.58 -1.25 -8.34
C TYR A 74 3.95 -2.01 -9.61
N ILE A 75 2.94 -2.24 -10.44
CA ILE A 75 3.10 -2.58 -11.86
C ILE A 75 2.35 -1.50 -12.65
N GLY A 76 3.07 -0.70 -13.42
CA GLY A 76 2.53 0.47 -14.12
C GLY A 76 2.68 0.34 -15.63
N TYR A 77 1.60 0.54 -16.38
CA TYR A 77 1.63 0.58 -17.84
C TYR A 77 1.59 2.03 -18.31
N ALA A 78 2.51 2.41 -19.20
CA ALA A 78 2.49 3.70 -19.87
C ALA A 78 3.24 3.64 -21.20
N ASP A 79 2.68 4.23 -22.25
CA ASP A 79 3.29 4.39 -23.57
C ASP A 79 3.84 3.07 -24.18
N GLY A 80 3.10 1.97 -23.99
CA GLY A 80 3.51 0.64 -24.46
C GLY A 80 4.61 -0.03 -23.65
N LYS A 81 5.09 0.62 -22.57
CA LYS A 81 6.09 0.09 -21.64
C LYS A 81 5.45 -0.37 -20.34
N LEU A 82 6.15 -1.26 -19.64
CA LEU A 82 5.77 -1.71 -18.31
C LEU A 82 6.85 -1.31 -17.30
N TYR A 83 6.46 -0.55 -16.29
CA TYR A 83 7.28 -0.13 -15.16
C TYR A 83 6.96 -1.00 -13.96
N VAL A 84 7.96 -1.68 -13.41
CA VAL A 84 7.77 -2.59 -12.27
C VAL A 84 8.67 -2.15 -11.14
N ALA A 85 8.07 -1.62 -10.08
CA ALA A 85 8.80 -1.27 -8.88
C ALA A 85 9.06 -2.52 -8.02
N THR A 86 10.25 -2.56 -7.44
CA THR A 86 10.73 -3.61 -6.56
C THR A 86 11.40 -3.00 -5.36
N TYR A 87 11.28 -3.63 -4.20
CA TYR A 87 11.93 -3.15 -2.99
C TYR A 87 12.36 -4.31 -2.13
N LYS A 88 13.30 -4.02 -1.23
CA LYS A 88 13.68 -4.93 -0.15
C LYS A 88 12.76 -4.72 1.03
N ASN A 89 12.09 -5.77 1.47
CA ASN A 89 11.22 -5.72 2.63
C ASN A 89 12.00 -5.37 3.91
N TYR A 90 13.18 -5.98 4.08
CA TYR A 90 14.04 -5.81 5.26
C TYR A 90 15.47 -5.42 4.86
N ASP A 91 15.76 -4.11 4.87
CA ASP A 91 17.11 -3.56 4.66
C ASP A 91 17.17 -2.17 5.31
N ASN A 92 18.27 -1.87 6.01
CA ASN A 92 18.48 -0.59 6.71
C ASN A 92 18.83 0.56 5.76
N SER A 93 19.06 0.26 4.48
CA SER A 93 19.32 1.23 3.43
C SER A 93 18.12 1.32 2.47
N SER A 94 17.85 2.54 1.96
CA SER A 94 16.78 2.73 0.98
C SER A 94 17.15 2.11 -0.36
N SER A 95 16.19 1.45 -1.01
CA SER A 95 16.40 0.82 -2.32
C SER A 95 16.43 1.90 -3.41
N ALA A 96 17.61 2.39 -3.74
CA ALA A 96 17.77 3.43 -4.76
C ALA A 96 17.32 2.94 -6.15
N GLU A 97 17.84 1.81 -6.61
CA GLU A 97 17.69 1.34 -8.00
C GLU A 97 16.38 0.57 -8.30
N ASN A 98 15.27 0.94 -7.68
CA ASN A 98 14.06 0.13 -7.46
C ASN A 98 13.18 -0.27 -8.67
N VAL A 99 13.44 0.16 -9.91
CA VAL A 99 12.54 -0.09 -11.05
C VAL A 99 13.15 -0.92 -12.18
N ALA A 100 12.35 -1.83 -12.73
CA ALA A 100 12.57 -2.49 -14.02
C ALA A 100 11.59 -1.93 -15.07
N ILE A 101 12.07 -1.72 -16.29
CA ILE A 101 11.26 -1.26 -17.43
C ILE A 101 11.33 -2.31 -18.54
N PHE A 102 10.18 -2.82 -18.93
CA PHE A 102 10.01 -3.57 -20.18
C PHE A 102 9.64 -2.58 -21.28
N ASP A 103 10.49 -2.44 -22.29
CA ASP A 103 10.24 -1.51 -23.40
C ASP A 103 9.09 -1.97 -24.32
N ASN A 104 8.65 -3.23 -24.19
CA ASN A 104 7.46 -3.76 -24.86
C ASN A 104 6.59 -4.52 -23.86
N ALA A 105 5.56 -3.86 -23.34
CA ALA A 105 4.62 -4.44 -22.39
C ALA A 105 3.83 -5.62 -22.98
N ALA A 106 3.70 -5.71 -24.31
CA ALA A 106 3.03 -6.82 -25.00
C ALA A 106 3.92 -8.07 -25.15
N ASN A 107 5.21 -7.99 -24.77
CA ASN A 107 6.12 -9.13 -24.83
C ASN A 107 7.16 -9.06 -23.68
N LEU A 108 6.76 -9.49 -22.49
CA LEU A 108 7.63 -9.59 -21.31
C LEU A 108 8.87 -10.46 -21.56
N GLN A 109 8.77 -11.42 -22.48
CA GLN A 109 9.87 -12.34 -22.80
C GLN A 109 10.96 -11.69 -23.66
N ALA A 110 10.69 -10.53 -24.29
CA ALA A 110 11.73 -9.72 -24.93
C ALA A 110 12.73 -9.12 -23.92
N GLY A 111 12.41 -9.18 -22.64
CA GLY A 111 13.22 -8.62 -21.57
C GLY A 111 12.99 -7.11 -21.41
N GLY A 112 13.90 -6.49 -20.68
CA GLY A 112 13.84 -5.09 -20.33
C GLY A 112 15.16 -4.65 -19.73
N ARG A 113 15.12 -3.54 -19.00
CA ARG A 113 16.26 -2.99 -18.28
C ARG A 113 15.89 -2.75 -16.82
N GLY A 114 16.81 -3.11 -15.93
CA GLY A 114 16.66 -2.95 -14.49
C GLY A 114 17.54 -1.84 -13.94
N ALA A 115 17.61 -1.82 -12.62
CA ALA A 115 18.44 -0.94 -11.79
C ALA A 115 18.18 0.57 -12.01
N ILE A 116 16.93 0.97 -12.22
CA ILE A 116 16.55 2.37 -12.43
C ILE A 116 16.07 2.96 -11.10
N GLU A 117 16.68 4.06 -10.68
CA GLU A 117 16.25 4.81 -9.50
C GLU A 117 15.11 5.77 -9.83
N VAL A 118 14.00 5.67 -9.10
CA VAL A 118 13.00 6.75 -9.08
C VAL A 118 13.37 7.71 -7.95
N VAL A 119 13.52 9.01 -8.24
CA VAL A 119 13.75 10.03 -7.20
C VAL A 119 12.59 10.00 -6.21
N GLY A 120 12.89 9.81 -4.92
CA GLY A 120 11.91 9.51 -3.88
C GLY A 120 11.99 8.06 -3.37
N ARG A 121 12.68 7.17 -4.10
CA ARG A 121 13.06 5.80 -3.70
C ARG A 121 11.87 5.00 -3.17
N ASP A 122 12.00 4.41 -1.98
CA ASP A 122 10.96 3.60 -1.34
C ASP A 122 9.64 4.35 -1.08
N SER A 123 9.62 5.69 -1.16
CA SER A 123 8.38 6.49 -1.09
C SER A 123 7.59 6.52 -2.41
N THR A 124 8.05 5.82 -3.44
CA THR A 124 7.44 5.82 -4.78
C THR A 124 6.96 4.45 -5.24
N VAL A 125 7.06 3.40 -4.41
CA VAL A 125 7.00 2.03 -4.92
C VAL A 125 5.64 1.34 -4.90
N ASN A 126 4.59 1.80 -4.21
CA ASN A 126 3.39 0.97 -4.02
C ASN A 126 2.36 1.09 -5.15
N TYR A 127 2.18 2.28 -5.70
CA TYR A 127 1.17 2.53 -6.75
C TYR A 127 1.71 3.40 -7.87
N PHE A 128 1.08 3.24 -9.03
CA PHE A 128 1.35 3.96 -10.28
C PHE A 128 0.02 4.23 -10.96
N ALA A 129 -0.26 5.47 -11.35
CA ALA A 129 -1.50 5.82 -12.04
C ALA A 129 -1.32 7.01 -13.00
N PRO A 130 -2.14 7.11 -14.06
CA PRO A 130 -2.18 8.31 -14.90
C PRO A 130 -2.73 9.51 -14.11
N ILE A 131 -2.22 10.69 -14.40
CA ILE A 131 -2.72 11.96 -13.89
C ILE A 131 -3.73 12.54 -14.89
N PRO A 132 -4.97 12.89 -14.46
CA PRO A 132 -5.95 13.57 -15.31
C PRO A 132 -5.39 14.85 -15.92
N ALA A 133 -5.75 15.15 -17.17
CA ALA A 133 -5.13 16.21 -17.97
C ALA A 133 -5.17 17.58 -17.28
N GLU A 134 -6.24 17.88 -16.54
CA GLU A 134 -6.43 19.11 -15.77
C GLU A 134 -5.40 19.29 -14.64
N TRP A 135 -4.80 18.21 -14.14
CA TRP A 135 -3.81 18.23 -13.06
C TRP A 135 -2.37 18.08 -13.54
N GLN A 136 -2.12 17.63 -14.77
CA GLN A 136 -0.77 17.36 -15.27
C GLN A 136 0.15 18.58 -15.20
N SER A 137 -0.35 19.77 -15.57
CA SER A 137 0.44 21.00 -15.51
C SER A 137 0.75 21.44 -14.08
N ALA A 138 -0.19 21.26 -13.15
CA ALA A 138 0.01 21.65 -11.74
C ALA A 138 0.96 20.67 -11.04
N LEU A 139 0.88 19.39 -11.41
CA LEU A 139 1.71 18.34 -10.82
C LEU A 139 3.06 18.16 -11.54
N GLY A 140 3.23 18.68 -12.75
CA GLY A 140 4.49 18.60 -13.49
C GLY A 140 4.82 17.19 -14.00
N GLY A 141 3.80 16.42 -14.39
CA GLY A 141 3.96 15.06 -14.91
C GLY A 141 2.65 14.49 -15.45
N THR A 142 2.74 13.40 -16.21
CA THR A 142 1.56 12.69 -16.75
C THR A 142 1.15 11.49 -15.92
N HIS A 143 2.00 11.04 -15.01
CA HIS A 143 1.75 9.90 -14.14
C HIS A 143 2.19 10.22 -12.71
N LEU A 144 1.51 9.60 -11.76
CA LEU A 144 1.85 9.65 -10.35
C LEU A 144 2.40 8.31 -9.89
N VAL A 145 3.29 8.39 -8.91
CA VAL A 145 3.78 7.27 -8.11
C VAL A 145 3.80 7.65 -6.64
N GLY A 146 3.75 6.65 -5.78
CA GLY A 146 3.78 6.89 -4.35
C GLY A 146 3.78 5.60 -3.55
N SER A 147 3.90 5.78 -2.24
CA SER A 147 3.93 4.71 -1.25
C SER A 147 3.45 5.25 0.08
N GLY A 148 3.16 4.35 1.00
CA GLY A 148 2.96 4.62 2.42
C GLY A 148 3.24 3.35 3.20
N GLY A 149 4.08 3.42 4.23
CA GLY A 149 4.45 2.29 5.10
C GLY A 149 4.73 0.98 4.37
N GLY A 150 4.26 -0.14 4.91
CA GLY A 150 4.34 -1.46 4.27
C GLY A 150 5.67 -2.20 4.36
N MET A 151 6.78 -1.49 4.57
CA MET A 151 8.12 -2.08 4.69
C MET A 151 8.47 -2.37 6.16
N SER A 152 9.46 -3.25 6.40
CA SER A 152 9.92 -3.54 7.77
C SER A 152 10.67 -2.39 8.42
N ILE A 153 11.21 -1.45 7.64
CA ILE A 153 11.94 -0.29 8.15
C ILE A 153 11.24 0.97 7.66
N SER A 154 10.37 1.52 8.51
CA SER A 154 9.43 2.58 8.15
C SER A 154 10.12 3.91 7.83
N SER A 155 11.33 4.14 8.34
CA SER A 155 12.14 5.33 8.03
C SER A 155 12.54 5.48 6.56
N ARG A 156 12.41 4.41 5.76
CA ARG A 156 12.65 4.42 4.31
C ARG A 156 11.45 4.93 3.51
N THR A 157 10.25 4.83 4.08
CA THR A 157 8.98 5.12 3.41
C THR A 157 8.34 6.40 3.91
N SER A 158 7.29 6.85 3.24
CA SER A 158 6.35 7.82 3.79
C SER A 158 5.44 7.14 4.83
N TYR A 159 5.13 7.78 5.96
CA TYR A 159 4.21 7.21 6.94
C TYR A 159 2.75 7.22 6.48
N GLY A 160 2.34 8.27 5.78
CA GLY A 160 1.08 8.36 5.07
C GLY A 160 1.26 8.18 3.56
N PRO A 161 0.17 8.21 2.78
CA PRO A 161 0.23 8.23 1.32
C PRO A 161 1.15 9.34 0.79
N ALA A 162 1.98 9.03 -0.18
CA ALA A 162 2.86 9.98 -0.85
C ALA A 162 2.41 10.27 -2.28
N LEU A 163 2.75 11.44 -2.81
CA LEU A 163 2.44 11.82 -4.18
C LEU A 163 3.68 12.41 -4.84
N PHE A 164 4.17 11.71 -5.84
CA PHE A 164 5.23 12.13 -6.73
C PHE A 164 4.71 12.06 -8.17
N ALA A 165 5.06 13.04 -9.00
CA ALA A 165 4.67 13.06 -10.40
C ALA A 165 5.91 12.96 -11.30
N PHE A 166 5.76 12.29 -12.45
CA PHE A 166 6.75 12.28 -13.52
C PHE A 166 6.09 11.99 -14.86
N THR A 167 6.87 12.04 -15.94
CA THR A 167 6.42 11.75 -17.30
C THR A 167 7.17 10.52 -17.84
N PRO A 168 6.51 9.36 -18.01
CA PRO A 168 7.12 8.16 -18.58
C PRO A 168 7.77 8.36 -19.95
N ALA A 169 7.20 9.22 -20.80
CA ALA A 169 7.74 9.56 -22.11
C ALA A 169 9.13 10.25 -22.04
N ASP A 170 9.46 10.89 -20.91
CA ASP A 170 10.75 11.55 -20.70
C ASP A 170 11.85 10.54 -20.29
N VAL A 171 11.49 9.27 -20.00
CA VAL A 171 12.45 8.24 -19.60
C VAL A 171 13.12 7.62 -20.83
N GLY A 172 14.32 8.10 -21.12
CA GLY A 172 15.18 7.64 -22.20
C GLY A 172 15.70 6.21 -22.00
N PRO A 173 16.11 5.52 -23.08
CA PRO A 173 16.49 4.10 -23.05
C PRO A 173 17.76 3.81 -22.24
N THR A 174 18.60 4.82 -21.99
CA THR A 174 19.84 4.71 -21.22
C THR A 174 19.74 5.27 -19.81
N ASP A 175 18.59 5.83 -19.44
CA ASP A 175 18.44 6.49 -18.14
C ASP A 175 18.48 5.46 -17.02
N THR A 176 19.28 5.76 -16.01
CA THR A 176 19.37 5.00 -14.76
C THR A 176 18.62 5.70 -13.62
N THR A 177 18.04 6.87 -13.88
CA THR A 177 17.31 7.67 -12.89
C THR A 177 16.09 8.33 -13.53
N ILE A 178 14.94 8.23 -12.87
CA ILE A 178 13.70 8.91 -13.20
C ILE A 178 13.51 10.07 -12.22
N SER A 179 13.58 11.29 -12.74
CA SER A 179 13.30 12.49 -11.94
C SER A 179 11.82 12.59 -11.63
N THR A 180 11.48 13.08 -10.43
CA THR A 180 10.10 13.26 -9.98
C THR A 180 9.89 14.65 -9.39
N VAL A 181 8.65 15.15 -9.47
CA VAL A 181 8.18 16.31 -8.71
C VAL A 181 7.50 15.78 -7.45
N LYS A 182 8.08 16.06 -6.28
CA LYS A 182 7.51 15.68 -4.99
C LYS A 182 6.43 16.67 -4.58
N HIS A 183 5.21 16.18 -4.37
CA HIS A 183 4.07 16.99 -3.90
C HIS A 183 3.71 16.64 -2.46
N MET A 184 3.67 15.36 -2.14
CA MET A 184 3.27 14.89 -0.81
C MET A 184 4.17 13.76 -0.33
N GLN A 185 4.65 13.84 0.91
CA GLN A 185 5.45 12.82 1.58
C GLN A 185 5.52 13.13 3.07
N PHE A 186 5.31 12.13 3.92
CA PHE A 186 5.37 12.22 5.38
C PHE A 186 6.63 11.48 5.90
N PRO A 187 7.81 12.13 5.91
CA PRO A 187 9.08 11.48 6.25
C PRO A 187 9.24 11.25 7.76
N HIS A 188 10.03 10.25 8.15
CA HIS A 188 10.41 9.98 9.56
C HIS A 188 11.15 11.15 10.23
N ASP A 189 11.89 11.97 9.48
CA ASP A 189 12.62 13.13 9.99
C ASP A 189 12.36 14.31 9.03
N LYS A 190 12.01 15.48 9.58
CA LYS A 190 11.81 16.72 8.82
C LYS A 190 13.13 17.38 8.41
N GLY A 191 14.26 16.89 8.92
CA GLY A 191 15.61 17.40 8.67
C GLY A 191 16.02 18.56 9.59
N ASP A 192 15.17 18.93 10.55
CA ASP A 192 15.39 19.97 11.57
C ASP A 192 15.66 19.39 12.96
N GLY A 193 15.86 18.07 13.06
CA GLY A 193 16.03 17.35 14.32
C GLY A 193 14.71 17.14 15.08
N GLN A 194 13.57 17.54 14.51
CA GLN A 194 12.26 17.12 15.00
C GLN A 194 11.85 15.82 14.32
N PRO A 195 11.28 14.85 15.08
CA PRO A 195 10.71 13.66 14.47
C PRO A 195 9.67 14.09 13.43
N GLY A 196 9.88 13.62 12.21
CA GLY A 196 9.21 14.09 11.02
C GLY A 196 7.83 13.46 10.89
N ALA A 197 6.87 14.32 10.55
CA ALA A 197 5.51 14.03 10.09
C ALA A 197 4.72 12.93 10.82
N LEU A 198 5.16 12.50 12.01
CA LEU A 198 4.34 11.79 12.95
C LEU A 198 3.14 12.67 13.25
N ALA A 199 2.04 12.00 13.58
CA ALA A 199 0.83 12.60 14.07
C ALA A 199 1.03 13.68 15.15
N THR A 200 2.21 13.92 15.73
CA THR A 200 2.45 14.90 16.80
C THR A 200 1.99 16.34 16.50
N ASP A 201 1.93 16.77 15.23
CA ASP A 201 1.39 18.09 14.87
C ASP A 201 -0.16 18.11 14.82
N ILE A 202 -0.80 16.95 14.72
CA ILE A 202 -2.26 16.74 14.51
C ILE A 202 -2.92 16.14 15.76
N TYR A 203 -2.27 15.14 16.32
CA TYR A 203 -2.47 14.54 17.62
C TYR A 203 -1.27 14.92 18.51
N PRO A 204 -1.36 15.96 19.34
CA PRO A 204 -0.28 16.35 20.25
C PRO A 204 0.01 15.22 21.25
N ARG A 205 1.29 14.93 21.47
CA ARG A 205 1.75 13.82 22.33
C ARG A 205 0.94 13.75 23.64
N PRO A 206 0.50 12.56 24.07
CA PRO A 206 -0.06 12.37 25.40
C PRO A 206 0.90 12.93 26.47
N VAL A 207 0.35 13.68 27.42
CA VAL A 207 1.11 14.49 28.40
C VAL A 207 1.92 13.64 29.39
N ASP A 208 1.69 12.33 29.42
CA ASP A 208 2.24 11.34 30.34
C ASP A 208 3.44 10.54 29.80
N TRP A 209 3.97 10.89 28.62
CA TRP A 209 4.99 10.08 27.93
C TRP A 209 6.45 10.24 28.44
N GLU A 210 6.81 11.32 29.12
CA GLU A 210 8.23 11.64 29.42
C GLU A 210 8.99 10.56 30.22
N GLU A 211 8.35 9.53 30.77
CA GLU A 211 8.99 8.60 31.70
C GLU A 211 9.39 7.22 31.16
N ASN A 212 8.91 6.72 30.01
CA ASN A 212 9.13 5.30 29.68
C ASN A 212 9.58 5.02 28.23
N ASN A 213 10.91 5.03 28.12
CA ASN A 213 11.81 4.82 26.99
C ASN A 213 11.71 3.43 26.30
N VAL A 214 10.55 2.99 25.81
CA VAL A 214 10.39 1.58 25.37
C VAL A 214 10.72 1.34 23.89
N HIS A 215 10.43 2.22 22.92
CA HIS A 215 11.04 2.15 21.58
C HIS A 215 10.75 3.45 20.79
N PRO A 216 11.76 4.26 20.41
CA PRO A 216 11.56 5.52 19.69
C PRO A 216 10.99 5.36 18.27
N GLU A 217 10.87 4.13 17.77
CA GLU A 217 10.41 3.80 16.43
C GLU A 217 8.89 3.57 16.33
N TRP A 218 8.19 3.50 17.47
CA TRP A 218 6.78 3.14 17.53
C TRP A 218 5.90 4.39 17.51
N ASP A 219 4.75 4.27 16.85
CA ASP A 219 3.68 5.23 17.02
C ASP A 219 3.25 5.30 18.49
N GLN A 220 3.48 6.45 19.12
CA GLN A 220 3.18 6.72 20.52
C GLN A 220 1.70 6.47 20.85
N TYR A 221 0.80 6.73 19.90
CA TYR A 221 -0.62 6.46 20.07
C TYR A 221 -0.93 4.98 20.20
N ASN A 222 -0.28 4.15 19.38
CA ASN A 222 -0.48 2.71 19.45
C ASN A 222 0.05 2.12 20.75
N GLU A 223 1.17 2.65 21.25
CA GLU A 223 1.65 2.28 22.58
C GLU A 223 0.67 2.68 23.68
N SER A 224 0.11 3.89 23.63
CA SER A 224 -0.91 4.35 24.58
C SER A 224 -2.16 3.47 24.57
N VAL A 225 -2.65 3.10 23.39
CA VAL A 225 -3.77 2.17 23.23
C VAL A 225 -3.42 0.80 23.82
N THR A 226 -2.25 0.24 23.48
CA THR A 226 -1.76 -1.03 24.05
C THR A 226 -1.72 -0.97 25.58
N ARG A 227 -1.16 0.10 26.16
CA ARG A 227 -1.05 0.28 27.62
C ARG A 227 -2.41 0.41 28.32
N HIS A 228 -3.35 1.15 27.74
CA HIS A 228 -4.73 1.27 28.26
C HIS A 228 -5.36 -0.10 28.51
N TYR A 229 -5.15 -0.99 27.56
CA TYR A 229 -5.65 -2.35 27.58
C TYR A 229 -4.90 -3.27 28.56
N LEU A 230 -3.56 -3.20 28.60
CA LEU A 230 -2.75 -3.93 29.57
C LEU A 230 -3.11 -3.56 31.02
N ASN A 231 -3.37 -2.27 31.28
CA ASN A 231 -3.77 -1.79 32.60
C ASN A 231 -5.10 -2.39 33.07
N GLN A 232 -6.09 -2.52 32.18
CA GLN A 232 -7.37 -3.16 32.52
C GLN A 232 -7.22 -4.65 32.86
N LEU A 233 -6.23 -5.30 32.26
CA LEU A 233 -5.90 -6.70 32.50
C LEU A 233 -4.98 -6.91 33.72
N GLY A 234 -4.47 -5.83 34.32
CA GLY A 234 -3.59 -5.88 35.47
C GLY A 234 -2.13 -6.22 35.15
N PHE A 235 -1.68 -6.02 33.91
CA PHE A 235 -0.29 -6.21 33.51
C PHE A 235 0.48 -4.88 33.58
N ALA A 236 1.66 -4.89 34.20
CA ALA A 236 2.48 -3.68 34.33
C ALA A 236 3.29 -3.40 33.05
N THR A 237 3.59 -4.46 32.27
CA THR A 237 4.36 -4.34 31.03
C THR A 237 3.82 -5.24 29.93
N TYR A 238 4.10 -4.86 28.69
CA TYR A 238 3.81 -5.69 27.51
C TYR A 238 4.49 -7.07 27.58
N GLU A 239 5.74 -7.13 28.06
CA GLU A 239 6.50 -8.38 28.15
C GLU A 239 5.91 -9.37 29.18
N GLU A 240 5.42 -8.84 30.31
CA GLU A 240 4.71 -9.62 31.32
C GLU A 240 3.44 -10.25 30.75
N TRP A 241 2.64 -9.45 30.02
CA TRP A 241 1.45 -9.95 29.34
C TRP A 241 1.81 -11.01 28.28
N ARG A 242 2.76 -10.70 27.37
CA ARG A 242 3.17 -11.58 26.26
C ARG A 242 3.64 -12.96 26.74
N THR A 243 4.44 -13.00 27.80
CA THR A 243 4.99 -14.25 28.34
C THR A 243 3.94 -15.08 29.07
N SER A 244 2.87 -14.47 29.57
CA SER A 244 1.76 -15.18 30.24
C SER A 244 0.83 -15.93 29.27
N SER A 245 0.97 -15.74 27.95
CA SER A 245 0.16 -16.37 26.89
C SER A 245 -1.37 -16.39 27.13
N PRO A 246 -2.00 -15.29 27.56
CA PRO A 246 -3.40 -15.30 27.96
C PRO A 246 -4.31 -15.19 26.72
N ARG A 247 -5.35 -16.02 26.66
CA ARG A 247 -6.45 -15.79 25.72
C ARG A 247 -7.31 -14.65 26.26
N THR A 248 -7.41 -13.55 25.54
CA THR A 248 -8.10 -12.33 26.01
C THR A 248 -9.27 -11.99 25.08
N GLU A 249 -10.46 -11.76 25.65
CA GLU A 249 -11.64 -11.30 24.90
C GLU A 249 -11.77 -9.78 24.99
N TRP A 250 -11.18 -9.07 24.04
CA TRP A 250 -11.12 -7.59 23.99
C TRP A 250 -12.48 -6.89 23.99
N SER A 251 -13.51 -7.54 23.44
CA SER A 251 -14.88 -7.01 23.41
C SER A 251 -15.49 -6.79 24.79
N THR A 252 -14.87 -7.35 25.84
CA THR A 252 -15.30 -7.19 27.23
C THR A 252 -14.62 -6.02 27.96
N LEU A 253 -13.58 -5.44 27.35
CA LEU A 253 -12.82 -4.33 27.91
C LEU A 253 -13.36 -2.98 27.44
N THR A 254 -13.07 -1.94 28.20
CA THR A 254 -13.50 -0.58 27.87
C THR A 254 -12.54 0.00 26.81
N PRO A 255 -13.05 0.53 25.68
CA PRO A 255 -12.20 1.21 24.70
C PRO A 255 -11.45 2.43 25.29
N PRO A 256 -10.29 2.81 24.74
CA PRO A 256 -9.55 4.00 25.16
C PRO A 256 -10.31 5.29 24.85
N ASP A 257 -9.93 6.39 25.52
CA ASP A 257 -10.37 7.73 25.13
C ASP A 257 -9.90 8.04 23.70
N PRO A 258 -10.75 8.60 22.82
CA PRO A 258 -10.35 9.00 21.47
C PRO A 258 -9.11 9.92 21.43
N SER A 259 -8.83 10.68 22.49
CA SER A 259 -7.66 11.58 22.55
C SER A 259 -6.32 10.84 22.54
N ILE A 260 -6.29 9.53 22.81
CA ILE A 260 -5.09 8.70 22.78
C ILE A 260 -5.12 7.67 21.63
N VAL A 261 -6.03 7.83 20.67
CA VAL A 261 -6.12 6.97 19.48
C VAL A 261 -5.71 7.77 18.24
N ASN A 262 -4.73 7.25 17.49
CA ASN A 262 -4.42 7.74 16.16
C ASN A 262 -5.20 6.90 15.13
N ASP A 263 -6.17 7.53 14.46
CA ASP A 263 -6.98 6.89 13.40
C ASP A 263 -6.60 7.34 11.98
N LEU A 264 -5.57 8.17 11.84
CA LEU A 264 -5.16 8.74 10.56
C LEU A 264 -4.23 7.80 9.78
N TRP A 265 -3.01 7.58 10.25
CA TRP A 265 -2.10 6.53 9.76
C TRP A 265 -1.20 6.09 10.90
N VAL A 266 -1.10 4.79 11.11
CA VAL A 266 -0.24 4.25 12.16
C VAL A 266 1.18 4.05 11.64
N ASN A 267 2.16 4.58 12.38
CA ASN A 267 3.57 4.32 12.12
C ASN A 267 4.04 3.02 12.80
N ASN A 268 4.12 1.93 12.05
CA ASN A 268 4.99 0.80 12.40
C ASN A 268 5.46 0.04 11.15
N SER A 269 6.59 -0.62 11.30
CA SER A 269 7.02 -1.76 10.49
C SER A 269 5.88 -2.78 10.28
N HIS A 270 5.82 -3.37 9.07
CA HIS A 270 4.90 -4.46 8.66
C HIS A 270 3.43 -4.11 8.40
N GLY A 271 3.17 -3.28 7.40
CA GLY A 271 1.86 -3.29 6.72
C GLY A 271 0.70 -2.69 7.52
N VAL A 272 1.01 -1.85 8.50
CA VAL A 272 0.02 -1.24 9.40
C VAL A 272 -0.66 -0.03 8.78
N CYS A 273 0.08 0.82 8.06
CA CYS A 273 -0.47 1.74 7.07
C CYS A 273 0.17 1.36 5.73
N HIS A 274 -0.64 0.96 4.76
CA HIS A 274 -0.12 0.49 3.48
C HIS A 274 -1.09 0.84 2.35
N PRO A 275 -1.08 2.08 1.82
CA PRO A 275 -1.75 2.40 0.57
C PRO A 275 -1.16 1.55 -0.56
N GLU A 276 -2.02 0.75 -1.19
CA GLU A 276 -1.68 -0.16 -2.29
C GLU A 276 -2.11 0.40 -3.64
N ILE A 277 -2.97 1.42 -3.62
CA ILE A 277 -3.58 2.09 -4.75
C ILE A 277 -3.51 3.59 -4.46
N GLY A 278 -3.15 4.38 -5.46
CA GLY A 278 -3.26 5.83 -5.44
C GLY A 278 -3.65 6.31 -6.83
N PHE A 279 -4.66 7.15 -6.92
CA PHE A 279 -5.11 7.75 -8.17
C PHE A 279 -5.83 9.07 -7.91
N ILE A 280 -6.04 9.87 -8.95
CA ILE A 280 -6.83 11.09 -8.87
C ILE A 280 -8.22 10.77 -9.41
N VAL A 281 -9.25 11.03 -8.61
CA VAL A 281 -10.64 10.77 -8.99
C VAL A 281 -11.01 11.73 -10.14
N PRO A 282 -11.44 11.24 -11.31
CA PRO A 282 -11.67 12.07 -12.50
C PRO A 282 -12.67 13.20 -12.26
N GLY A 283 -12.41 14.36 -12.84
CA GLY A 283 -13.30 15.51 -12.73
C GLY A 283 -13.37 16.11 -11.31
N THR A 284 -12.46 15.73 -10.42
CA THR A 284 -12.37 16.25 -9.05
C THR A 284 -10.96 16.73 -8.72
N SER A 285 -10.79 17.33 -7.54
CA SER A 285 -9.47 17.58 -6.95
C SER A 285 -9.04 16.49 -5.98
N THR A 286 -9.69 15.32 -5.96
CA THR A 286 -9.42 14.29 -4.96
C THR A 286 -8.28 13.38 -5.41
N PHE A 287 -7.16 13.41 -4.68
CA PHE A 287 -6.22 12.29 -4.66
C PHE A 287 -6.73 11.25 -3.64
N LEU A 288 -7.07 10.06 -4.13
CA LEU A 288 -7.56 8.96 -3.31
C LEU A 288 -6.49 7.88 -3.23
N ALA A 289 -6.08 7.56 -2.00
CA ALA A 289 -5.28 6.39 -1.70
C ALA A 289 -6.14 5.32 -1.02
N ILE A 290 -5.99 4.06 -1.44
CA ILE A 290 -6.71 2.91 -0.86
C ILE A 290 -5.69 1.84 -0.51
N GLY A 291 -5.88 1.21 0.64
CA GLY A 291 -5.04 0.10 1.06
C GLY A 291 -5.48 -0.46 2.39
N ARG A 292 -4.53 -0.54 3.33
CA ARG A 292 -4.69 -1.23 4.61
C ARG A 292 -4.35 -0.33 5.78
N MET A 293 -5.13 -0.47 6.83
CA MET A 293 -4.86 0.09 8.15
C MET A 293 -4.96 -1.02 9.21
N SER A 294 -4.08 -1.04 10.21
CA SER A 294 -4.13 -2.02 11.31
C SER A 294 -3.80 -1.38 12.66
N GLY A 295 -4.18 -2.04 13.75
CA GLY A 295 -3.76 -1.65 15.11
C GLY A 295 -4.47 -0.44 15.70
N ARG A 296 -5.47 0.11 15.02
CA ARG A 296 -6.20 1.31 15.44
C ARG A 296 -7.08 1.06 16.67
N ARG A 297 -7.70 -0.12 16.79
CA ARG A 297 -8.68 -0.44 17.84
C ARG A 297 -8.03 -0.96 19.11
N TYR A 298 -7.00 -1.80 18.98
CA TYR A 298 -6.38 -2.49 20.10
C TYR A 298 -4.90 -2.18 20.28
N GLY A 299 -4.31 -1.39 19.39
CA GLY A 299 -2.90 -1.08 19.42
C GLY A 299 -2.07 -2.16 18.72
N ILE A 300 -0.76 -2.04 18.89
CA ILE A 300 0.24 -2.83 18.19
C ILE A 300 1.31 -3.25 19.16
N GLY A 301 1.96 -4.38 18.86
CA GLY A 301 3.28 -4.65 19.39
C GLY A 301 4.18 -5.40 18.41
N TYR A 302 5.31 -5.88 18.91
CA TYR A 302 6.39 -6.41 18.10
C TYR A 302 6.71 -7.85 18.45
N LYS A 303 6.75 -8.68 17.41
CA LYS A 303 6.94 -10.13 17.52
C LYS A 303 5.94 -10.80 18.44
N GLU A 304 4.68 -10.47 18.20
CA GLU A 304 3.58 -10.81 19.08
C GLU A 304 3.10 -12.22 18.83
N ILE A 305 2.87 -12.98 19.90
CA ILE A 305 1.92 -14.09 19.81
C ILE A 305 0.55 -13.41 19.74
N GLY A 306 -0.07 -13.42 18.55
CA GLY A 306 -1.40 -12.86 18.38
C GLY A 306 -2.34 -13.38 19.47
N PHE A 307 -3.25 -12.53 19.96
CA PHE A 307 -3.97 -12.73 21.22
C PHE A 307 -4.94 -13.94 21.18
N GLN A 308 -5.15 -14.51 20.00
CA GLN A 308 -5.87 -15.75 19.76
C GLN A 308 -5.01 -17.02 19.94
N GLY A 309 -3.71 -16.86 20.26
CA GLY A 309 -2.70 -17.92 20.27
C GLY A 309 -2.02 -18.11 18.91
N GLY A 310 -0.85 -18.76 18.90
CA GLY A 310 -0.13 -19.14 17.68
C GLY A 310 1.35 -18.75 17.69
N ASN A 311 1.99 -18.83 16.52
CA ASN A 311 3.36 -18.36 16.36
C ASN A 311 3.44 -16.85 16.46
N ALA A 312 4.53 -16.36 17.05
CA ALA A 312 4.84 -14.95 17.06
C ALA A 312 4.94 -14.40 15.64
N ASP A 313 4.40 -13.21 15.39
CA ASP A 313 4.65 -12.50 14.14
C ASP A 313 6.15 -12.16 14.03
N ASN A 314 6.69 -12.01 12.82
CA ASN A 314 8.12 -11.75 12.66
C ASN A 314 8.52 -10.26 12.88
N GLY A 315 7.57 -9.39 13.23
CA GLY A 315 7.79 -7.97 13.56
C GLY A 315 6.53 -7.28 14.08
N GLY A 316 6.32 -6.00 13.73
CA GLY A 316 5.15 -5.24 14.16
C GLY A 316 3.83 -5.89 13.71
N ALA A 317 2.85 -6.00 14.60
CA ALA A 317 1.53 -6.55 14.29
C ALA A 317 0.46 -5.99 15.25
N PRO A 318 -0.81 -5.88 14.81
CA PRO A 318 -1.87 -5.50 15.72
C PRO A 318 -2.05 -6.55 16.80
N LEU A 319 -2.38 -6.09 18.02
CA LEU A 319 -2.66 -6.97 19.15
C LEU A 319 -3.76 -7.98 18.77
N ASP A 320 -4.89 -7.49 18.31
CA ASP A 320 -5.91 -8.37 17.73
C ASP A 320 -5.69 -8.53 16.22
N ARG A 321 -5.64 -9.78 15.73
CA ARG A 321 -5.53 -10.06 14.29
C ARG A 321 -6.73 -9.56 13.48
N THR A 322 -7.87 -9.32 14.13
CA THR A 322 -9.07 -8.72 13.53
C THR A 322 -9.00 -7.20 13.44
N ASP A 323 -8.01 -6.56 14.05
CA ASP A 323 -7.78 -5.12 13.96
C ASP A 323 -7.01 -4.73 12.71
N ARG A 324 -7.66 -5.05 11.59
CA ARG A 324 -7.16 -4.90 10.24
C ARG A 324 -8.34 -4.47 9.38
N ASP A 325 -8.24 -3.29 8.80
CA ASP A 325 -9.27 -2.70 7.96
C ASP A 325 -8.69 -2.43 6.57
N ASN A 326 -9.52 -2.62 5.54
CA ASN A 326 -9.28 -1.90 4.29
C ASN A 326 -9.57 -0.43 4.55
N TRP A 327 -8.71 0.46 4.08
CA TRP A 327 -8.74 1.87 4.44
C TRP A 327 -8.58 2.76 3.23
N PHE A 328 -9.10 3.98 3.33
CA PHE A 328 -8.90 5.01 2.33
C PHE A 328 -8.45 6.33 2.97
N TRP A 329 -7.75 7.15 2.17
CA TRP A 329 -7.38 8.52 2.50
C TRP A 329 -7.64 9.40 1.28
N ALA A 330 -8.39 10.48 1.45
CA ALA A 330 -8.76 11.42 0.40
C ALA A 330 -8.18 12.80 0.69
N PHE A 331 -7.39 13.33 -0.24
CA PHE A 331 -6.71 14.62 -0.14
C PHE A 331 -7.19 15.58 -1.23
N ASP A 332 -7.27 16.87 -0.93
CA ASP A 332 -7.54 17.90 -1.93
C ASP A 332 -6.24 18.33 -2.61
N LEU A 333 -6.15 18.12 -3.92
CA LEU A 333 -4.98 18.46 -4.74
C LEU A 333 -4.69 19.96 -4.74
N ASN A 334 -5.69 20.81 -4.55
CA ASN A 334 -5.44 22.24 -4.40
C ASN A 334 -4.61 22.52 -3.15
N GLU A 335 -4.92 21.84 -2.04
CA GLU A 335 -4.15 21.95 -0.79
C GLU A 335 -2.78 21.29 -0.92
N VAL A 336 -2.69 20.15 -1.61
CA VAL A 336 -1.40 19.48 -1.88
C VAL A 336 -0.45 20.39 -2.66
N VAL A 337 -0.91 20.99 -3.76
CA VAL A 337 -0.09 21.86 -4.61
C VAL A 337 0.27 23.18 -3.91
N ALA A 338 -0.62 23.70 -3.06
CA ALA A 338 -0.39 24.93 -2.31
C ALA A 338 0.44 24.73 -1.02
N ALA A 339 0.70 23.49 -0.62
CA ALA A 339 1.31 23.20 0.66
C ALA A 339 2.74 23.77 0.76
N PRO A 340 3.08 24.47 1.86
CA PRO A 340 4.43 25.01 2.04
C PRO A 340 5.48 23.91 2.23
N ASN A 341 5.07 22.72 2.71
CA ASN A 341 5.90 21.54 2.81
C ASN A 341 5.12 20.31 2.35
N SER A 342 5.81 19.31 1.80
CA SER A 342 5.20 18.07 1.30
C SER A 342 4.51 17.22 2.39
N TYR A 343 4.74 17.51 3.67
CA TYR A 343 4.14 16.82 4.81
C TYR A 343 3.05 17.65 5.51
N SER A 344 2.68 18.81 4.96
CA SER A 344 1.73 19.72 5.62
C SER A 344 0.26 19.42 5.27
N THR A 345 -0.01 18.72 4.18
CA THR A 345 -1.38 18.42 3.76
C THR A 345 -1.98 17.30 4.59
N GLN A 346 -3.27 17.40 4.88
CA GLN A 346 -4.05 16.38 5.59
C GLN A 346 -5.13 15.84 4.66
N PRO A 347 -5.55 14.57 4.83
CA PRO A 347 -6.73 14.11 4.14
C PRO A 347 -7.95 14.83 4.72
N TYR A 348 -8.85 15.29 3.84
CA TYR A 348 -10.12 15.87 4.26
C TYR A 348 -11.15 14.80 4.62
N ASP A 349 -10.93 13.55 4.19
CA ASP A 349 -11.74 12.39 4.54
C ASP A 349 -10.87 11.12 4.54
N TYR A 350 -11.14 10.20 5.46
CA TYR A 350 -10.44 8.93 5.59
C TYR A 350 -11.27 7.98 6.43
N GLY A 351 -11.09 6.68 6.24
CA GLY A 351 -11.87 5.71 6.99
C GLY A 351 -11.83 4.30 6.45
N VAL A 352 -12.66 3.45 7.04
CA VAL A 352 -12.85 2.08 6.59
C VAL A 352 -13.40 2.09 5.17
N PHE A 353 -12.67 1.48 4.25
CA PHE A 353 -13.15 1.17 2.92
C PHE A 353 -14.09 -0.04 3.01
N GLN A 354 -15.36 0.26 3.33
CA GLN A 354 -16.40 -0.71 3.70
C GLN A 354 -16.73 -1.75 2.61
N ASN A 355 -16.21 -1.59 1.40
CA ASN A 355 -16.46 -2.53 0.32
C ASN A 355 -15.52 -3.73 0.33
N ASN A 356 -15.21 -4.25 1.53
CA ASN A 356 -14.68 -5.60 1.63
C ASN A 356 -15.82 -6.59 1.38
N ARG A 357 -16.36 -6.58 0.16
CA ARG A 357 -17.42 -7.47 -0.30
C ARG A 357 -17.11 -8.94 -0.03
N TRP A 358 -15.85 -9.28 0.21
CA TRP A 358 -15.43 -10.63 0.52
C TRP A 358 -15.18 -10.89 2.01
N ALA A 359 -15.08 -9.87 2.88
CA ALA A 359 -14.98 -10.07 4.34
C ALA A 359 -16.15 -10.89 4.89
N ASP A 360 -17.38 -10.60 4.42
CA ASP A 360 -18.58 -11.29 4.91
C ASP A 360 -18.77 -12.69 4.29
N TYR A 361 -18.11 -12.98 3.17
CA TYR A 361 -18.32 -14.20 2.37
C TYR A 361 -17.12 -15.15 2.36
N MET A 362 -16.00 -14.72 2.93
CA MET A 362 -14.76 -15.48 2.97
C MET A 362 -14.35 -15.66 4.44
N PHE A 363 -14.87 -16.77 5.00
CA PHE A 363 -14.45 -17.59 6.16
C PHE A 363 -13.38 -17.08 7.14
N ASP A 364 -13.46 -17.58 8.39
CA ASP A 364 -12.62 -17.34 9.59
C ASP A 364 -11.08 -17.27 9.40
N ASP A 365 -10.52 -17.56 8.23
CA ASP A 365 -9.07 -17.58 7.91
C ASP A 365 -8.65 -16.61 6.78
N VAL A 366 -9.56 -15.83 6.19
CA VAL A 366 -9.24 -15.01 5.01
C VAL A 366 -8.84 -13.59 5.39
N ASN A 367 -7.58 -13.28 5.13
CA ASN A 367 -7.02 -11.93 5.21
C ASN A 367 -7.43 -11.13 3.96
N GLY A 368 -8.74 -10.82 3.80
CA GLY A 368 -9.37 -10.16 2.64
C GLY A 368 -8.95 -8.70 2.41
N MET A 369 -7.69 -8.39 2.68
CA MET A 369 -7.14 -7.06 2.59
C MET A 369 -6.77 -6.73 1.13
N VAL A 370 -6.97 -5.46 0.75
CA VAL A 370 -6.54 -4.92 -0.54
C VAL A 370 -5.05 -5.16 -0.71
N SER A 371 -4.60 -5.83 -1.76
CA SER A 371 -3.18 -6.14 -2.02
C SER A 371 -2.57 -5.32 -3.15
N GLY A 372 -3.39 -4.55 -3.85
CA GLY A 372 -3.02 -3.79 -5.03
C GLY A 372 -4.24 -3.40 -5.83
N GLY A 373 -4.02 -2.62 -6.86
CA GLY A 373 -5.08 -2.19 -7.75
C GLY A 373 -4.54 -1.40 -8.92
N ALA A 374 -5.41 -1.17 -9.89
CA ALA A 374 -5.11 -0.40 -11.07
C ALA A 374 -6.32 0.47 -11.42
N TYR A 375 -6.04 1.63 -11.99
CA TYR A 375 -7.05 2.58 -12.44
C TYR A 375 -7.08 2.63 -13.98
N ASP A 376 -8.28 2.48 -14.54
CA ASP A 376 -8.57 2.62 -15.97
C ASP A 376 -9.28 3.97 -16.18
N PRO A 377 -8.55 5.00 -16.64
CA PRO A 377 -9.10 6.33 -16.83
C PRO A 377 -10.09 6.43 -17.99
N ASP A 378 -10.04 5.52 -18.96
CA ASP A 378 -10.86 5.61 -20.16
C ASP A 378 -12.29 5.13 -19.92
N ASN A 379 -12.49 4.30 -18.89
CA ASN A 379 -13.79 3.71 -18.55
C ASN A 379 -14.23 4.01 -17.11
N ASP A 380 -13.52 4.87 -16.38
CA ASP A 380 -13.75 5.20 -14.96
C ASP A 380 -13.86 3.94 -14.08
N ARG A 381 -12.91 3.01 -14.28
CA ARG A 381 -12.89 1.73 -13.56
C ARG A 381 -11.72 1.64 -12.60
N LEU A 382 -12.03 1.24 -11.38
CA LEU A 382 -11.05 0.89 -10.37
C LEU A 382 -11.05 -0.63 -10.17
N TYR A 383 -9.91 -1.26 -10.44
CA TYR A 383 -9.66 -2.67 -10.17
C TYR A 383 -8.96 -2.79 -8.83
N VAL A 384 -9.54 -3.56 -7.91
CA VAL A 384 -9.00 -3.77 -6.55
C VAL A 384 -8.75 -5.26 -6.36
N ALA A 385 -7.48 -5.63 -6.20
CA ALA A 385 -7.09 -6.99 -5.87
C ALA A 385 -7.16 -7.23 -4.37
N GLN A 386 -7.69 -8.38 -4.00
CA GLN A 386 -7.69 -8.89 -2.63
C GLN A 386 -7.19 -10.33 -2.66
N LYS A 387 -6.33 -10.66 -1.70
CA LYS A 387 -5.77 -12.00 -1.58
C LYS A 387 -6.70 -12.88 -0.76
N TYR A 388 -7.03 -14.05 -1.30
CA TYR A 388 -7.67 -15.14 -0.58
C TYR A 388 -6.61 -16.16 -0.18
N GLU A 389 -6.57 -16.54 1.09
CA GLU A 389 -5.74 -17.62 1.62
C GLU A 389 -6.64 -18.56 2.43
N GLY A 390 -6.85 -19.78 1.95
CA GLY A 390 -7.70 -20.73 2.66
C GLY A 390 -7.65 -22.13 2.06
N GLY A 391 -7.62 -23.16 2.92
CA GLY A 391 -7.58 -24.57 2.48
C GLY A 391 -6.34 -24.94 1.65
N GLY A 392 -5.21 -24.25 1.87
CA GLY A 392 -3.97 -24.47 1.11
C GLY A 392 -3.94 -23.82 -0.28
N VAL A 393 -4.95 -23.04 -0.64
CA VAL A 393 -5.03 -22.32 -1.92
C VAL A 393 -4.82 -20.82 -1.69
N ILE A 394 -4.00 -20.20 -2.53
CA ILE A 394 -3.86 -18.75 -2.63
C ILE A 394 -4.50 -18.30 -3.95
N GLU A 395 -5.50 -17.43 -3.88
CA GLU A 395 -6.16 -16.85 -5.04
C GLU A 395 -6.13 -15.32 -4.95
N ILE A 396 -6.15 -14.64 -6.10
CA ILE A 396 -6.42 -13.21 -6.17
C ILE A 396 -7.84 -13.06 -6.69
N VAL A 397 -8.68 -12.34 -5.93
CA VAL A 397 -9.99 -11.91 -6.38
C VAL A 397 -9.90 -10.42 -6.73
N VAL A 398 -10.38 -10.05 -7.92
CA VAL A 398 -10.38 -8.66 -8.37
C VAL A 398 -11.82 -8.15 -8.37
N SER A 399 -12.07 -7.15 -7.54
CA SER A 399 -13.32 -6.38 -7.53
C SER A 399 -13.17 -5.20 -8.48
N VAL A 400 -14.20 -4.95 -9.30
CA VAL A 400 -14.21 -3.82 -10.25
C VAL A 400 -15.29 -2.84 -9.86
N TYR A 401 -14.88 -1.60 -9.61
CA TYR A 401 -15.78 -0.49 -9.27
C TYR A 401 -15.89 0.45 -10.46
N SER A 402 -17.11 0.92 -10.73
CA SER A 402 -17.30 2.10 -11.57
C SER A 402 -17.36 3.32 -10.65
N LEU A 403 -16.55 4.33 -10.95
CA LEU A 403 -16.50 5.57 -10.15
C LEU A 403 -17.66 6.52 -10.45
N GLY A 404 -18.48 6.20 -11.46
CA GLY A 404 -19.78 6.84 -11.67
C GLY A 404 -19.72 8.34 -11.86
N VAL A 405 -18.64 8.89 -12.43
CA VAL A 405 -18.59 10.30 -12.82
C VAL A 405 -19.61 10.47 -13.95
N GLN A 406 -20.83 10.89 -13.59
CA GLN A 406 -21.87 11.20 -14.56
C GLN A 406 -21.37 12.35 -15.45
N SER A 407 -21.21 12.06 -16.73
CA SER A 407 -21.05 13.06 -17.79
C SER A 407 -22.25 14.01 -17.87
#